data_AF-A0A7S4PCB7-F1
#
_entry.id   AF-A0A7S4PCB7-F1
#
_cell.length_a   1.000
_cell.length_b   1.000
_cell.length_c   1.000
_cell.angle_alpha   90.00
_cell.angle_beta   90.00
_cell.angle_gamma   90.00
#
_symmetry.space_group_name_H-M   'P 1'
#
loop_
_entity.id
_entity.type
_entity.pdbx_description
1 polymer ?
#
loop_
_entity_poly.entity_id
_entity_poly.type
_entity_poly.pdbx_seq_one_letter_code
_entity_poly.pdbx_strand_id
1 'polypeptide(L)'
;SQQALMEIVVSDLREIDRAPFLDENGLMSSISFWEGIVINGDDRVEIVDLSIDYVENVVDHGRIQLDWLPDSVRSILFQGRQFAGEVNCNNLPRSLRELSAGHNQLTGTFRAADLPSGIMSFVAHENH
;
A
#
# COMPACT_ATOMS: atom_id res chain seq x y z
N SER A 1 11.76 -5.12 10.77
CA SER A 1 11.82 -3.64 10.80
C SER A 1 10.72 -3.10 9.89
N GLN A 2 10.39 -1.81 9.97
CA GLN A 2 9.41 -1.20 9.07
C GLN A 2 9.88 -1.27 7.61
N GLN A 3 11.19 -1.17 7.38
CA GLN A 3 11.84 -1.45 6.10
C GLN A 3 11.39 -2.79 5.50
N ALA A 4 11.67 -3.91 6.19
CA ALA A 4 11.36 -5.24 5.68
C ALA A 4 9.86 -5.47 5.44
N LEU A 5 9.00 -4.86 6.28
CA LEU A 5 7.55 -4.89 6.10
C LEU A 5 7.14 -4.20 4.79
N MET A 6 7.63 -2.99 4.56
CA MET A 6 7.35 -2.22 3.35
C MET A 6 7.92 -2.90 2.09
N GLU A 7 9.08 -3.55 2.17
CA GLU A 7 9.64 -4.36 1.07
C GLU A 7 8.71 -5.50 0.67
N ILE A 8 8.05 -6.15 1.63
CA ILE A 8 7.04 -7.19 1.37
C ILE A 8 5.79 -6.56 0.76
N VAL A 9 5.32 -5.42 1.26
CA VAL A 9 4.14 -4.71 0.72
C VAL A 9 4.22 -4.55 -0.80
N VAL A 10 5.42 -4.22 -1.32
CA VAL A 10 5.66 -3.98 -2.76
C VAL A 10 6.37 -5.12 -3.49
N SER A 11 6.67 -6.26 -2.84
CA SER A 11 7.55 -7.30 -3.42
C SER A 11 6.99 -7.94 -4.70
N ASP A 12 5.66 -8.05 -4.76
CA ASP A 12 4.93 -8.72 -5.83
C ASP A 12 4.39 -7.75 -6.88
N LEU A 13 4.74 -6.47 -6.78
CA LEU A 13 4.53 -5.51 -7.85
C LEU A 13 5.45 -5.83 -9.04
N ARG A 14 5.04 -5.39 -10.24
CA ARG A 14 5.89 -5.54 -11.43
C ARG A 14 7.16 -4.70 -11.29
N GLU A 15 8.20 -5.10 -12.02
CA GLU A 15 9.50 -4.40 -12.00
C GLU A 15 9.37 -2.91 -12.31
N ILE A 16 8.51 -2.53 -13.27
CA ILE A 16 8.27 -1.13 -13.63
C ILE A 16 7.64 -0.32 -12.49
N ASP A 17 6.73 -0.93 -11.72
CA ASP A 17 6.09 -0.31 -10.56
C ASP A 17 6.98 -0.35 -9.31
N ARG A 18 7.95 -1.27 -9.27
CA ARG A 18 8.95 -1.36 -8.19
C ARG A 18 10.14 -0.46 -8.40
N ALA A 19 10.44 -0.07 -9.63
CA ALA A 19 11.61 0.72 -9.99
C ALA A 19 11.83 1.97 -9.10
N PRO A 20 10.78 2.74 -8.69
CA PRO A 20 10.96 3.89 -7.80
C PRO A 20 11.50 3.54 -6.39
N PHE A 21 11.40 2.28 -5.97
CA PHE A 21 11.83 1.82 -4.65
C PHE A 21 13.24 1.23 -4.66
N LEU A 22 13.83 1.04 -5.84
CA LEU A 22 15.14 0.41 -6.00
C LEU A 22 16.27 1.44 -5.98
N ASP A 23 17.44 1.03 -5.48
CA ASP A 23 18.69 1.77 -5.59
C ASP A 23 19.38 1.51 -6.94
N GLU A 24 20.54 2.14 -7.15
CA GLU A 24 21.34 1.99 -8.37
C GLU A 24 21.82 0.55 -8.65
N ASN A 25 21.77 -0.34 -7.66
CA ASN A 25 22.14 -1.75 -7.77
C ASN A 25 20.92 -2.67 -7.98
N GLY A 26 19.71 -2.10 -8.07
CA GLY A 26 18.46 -2.85 -8.20
C GLY A 26 17.99 -3.51 -6.90
N LEU A 27 18.51 -3.08 -5.75
CA LEU A 27 18.07 -3.54 -4.42
C LEU A 27 17.06 -2.56 -3.84
N MET A 28 16.20 -3.02 -2.93
CA MET A 28 15.29 -2.13 -2.22
C MET A 28 16.09 -1.09 -1.43
N SER A 29 15.86 0.18 -1.75
CA SER A 29 16.49 1.30 -1.08
C SER A 29 15.88 1.52 0.31
N SER A 30 16.48 2.38 1.14
CA SER A 30 15.88 2.79 2.41
C SER A 30 14.51 3.43 2.19
N ILE A 31 13.50 3.02 2.96
CA ILE A 31 12.13 3.57 2.91
C ILE A 31 12.09 5.09 3.12
N SER A 32 13.13 5.68 3.71
CA SER A 32 13.26 7.14 3.84
C SER A 32 13.44 7.86 2.50
N PHE A 33 13.83 7.14 1.44
CA PHE A 33 13.98 7.66 0.09
C PHE A 33 12.82 7.26 -0.83
N TRP A 34 11.92 6.38 -0.38
CA TRP A 34 10.78 5.97 -1.18
C TRP A 34 9.83 7.14 -1.30
N GLU A 35 9.56 7.54 -2.54
CA GLU A 35 8.58 8.59 -2.80
C GLU A 35 7.20 8.13 -2.31
N GLY A 36 6.41 9.08 -1.80
CA GLY A 36 5.09 8.81 -1.22
C GLY A 36 5.09 8.20 0.19
N ILE A 37 6.26 7.86 0.75
CA ILE A 37 6.39 7.43 2.14
C ILE A 37 6.64 8.63 3.05
N VAL A 38 5.80 8.80 4.07
CA VAL A 38 6.02 9.80 5.14
C VAL A 38 6.32 9.09 6.45
N ILE A 39 7.47 9.42 7.03
CA ILE A 39 7.90 8.94 8.35
C ILE A 39 7.65 10.08 9.35
N ASN A 40 7.00 9.77 10.45
CA ASN A 40 6.68 10.75 11.50
C ASN A 40 7.86 11.02 12.45
N GLY A 41 7.66 11.90 13.43
CA GLY A 41 8.69 12.27 14.39
C GLY A 41 9.19 11.14 15.31
N ASP A 42 8.50 10.00 15.35
CA ASP A 42 8.88 8.80 16.11
C ASP A 42 9.64 7.77 15.24
N ASP A 43 10.07 8.15 14.04
CA ASP A 43 10.70 7.26 13.05
C ASP A 43 9.78 6.10 12.62
N ARG A 44 8.47 6.41 12.47
CA ARG A 44 7.46 5.43 12.06
C ARG A 44 6.75 5.84 10.77
N VAL A 45 6.58 4.90 9.86
CA VAL A 45 5.79 5.08 8.62
C VAL A 45 4.37 5.44 9.02
N GLU A 46 3.93 6.62 8.61
CA GLU A 46 2.61 7.17 8.89
C GLU A 46 1.75 7.22 7.62
N ILE A 47 2.33 7.57 6.47
CA ILE A 47 1.60 7.65 5.20
C ILE A 47 2.33 6.79 4.16
N VAL A 48 1.54 6.03 3.39
CA VAL A 48 1.97 5.24 2.25
C VAL A 48 1.17 5.69 1.03
N ASP A 49 1.74 6.53 0.19
CA ASP A 49 1.13 6.94 -1.08
C ASP A 49 1.83 6.27 -2.26
N LEU A 50 1.15 5.33 -2.89
CA LEU A 50 1.60 4.60 -4.09
C LEU A 50 0.83 5.07 -5.33
N SER A 51 0.17 6.23 -5.26
CA SER A 51 -0.54 6.83 -6.40
C SER A 51 0.41 7.53 -7.39
N ILE A 52 1.69 7.68 -7.01
CA ILE A 52 2.74 8.35 -7.76
C ILE A 52 3.28 7.51 -8.94
N ASP A 53 3.86 8.17 -9.95
CA ASP A 53 4.57 7.56 -11.09
C ASP A 53 3.86 6.34 -11.69
N TYR A 54 2.73 6.62 -12.34
CA TYR A 54 1.90 5.63 -13.01
C TYR A 54 2.25 5.52 -14.49
N VAL A 55 2.48 4.30 -14.96
CA VAL A 55 2.57 4.00 -16.40
C VAL A 55 1.19 3.59 -16.90
N GLU A 56 0.56 4.46 -17.67
CA GLU A 56 -0.74 4.18 -18.28
C GLU A 56 -0.66 3.01 -19.29
N ASN A 57 -1.78 2.31 -19.47
CA ASN A 57 -1.99 1.23 -20.46
C ASN A 57 -1.33 -0.12 -20.14
N VAL A 58 -1.02 -0.39 -18.87
CA VAL A 58 -0.59 -1.72 -18.43
C VAL A 58 -1.76 -2.42 -17.74
N VAL A 59 -2.13 -3.63 -18.18
CA VAL A 59 -3.37 -4.30 -17.72
C VAL A 59 -3.29 -4.97 -16.34
N ASP A 60 -2.11 -5.07 -15.76
CA ASP A 60 -1.85 -5.66 -14.45
C ASP A 60 -0.54 -5.06 -13.92
N HIS A 61 -0.49 -4.69 -12.65
CA HIS A 61 0.67 -4.05 -12.03
C HIS A 61 1.28 -4.89 -10.90
N GLY A 62 0.85 -6.15 -10.79
CA GLY A 62 1.24 -7.07 -9.73
C GLY A 62 0.34 -6.96 -8.51
N ARG A 63 0.81 -7.53 -7.39
CA ARG A 63 0.02 -7.69 -6.17
C ARG A 63 0.55 -6.80 -5.05
N ILE A 64 -0.36 -6.04 -4.43
CA ILE A 64 -0.07 -5.28 -3.21
C ILE A 64 -0.40 -6.14 -1.98
N GLN A 65 0.53 -6.20 -1.01
CA GLN A 65 0.41 -7.05 0.17
C GLN A 65 0.08 -6.25 1.44
N LEU A 66 -1.17 -5.78 1.56
CA LEU A 66 -1.61 -4.90 2.64
C LEU A 66 -1.52 -5.51 4.04
N ASP A 67 -1.49 -6.84 4.15
CA ASP A 67 -1.33 -7.56 5.42
C ASP A 67 -0.01 -7.26 6.14
N TRP A 68 0.97 -6.73 5.41
CA TRP A 68 2.32 -6.45 5.91
C TRP A 68 2.56 -4.97 6.18
N LEU A 69 1.51 -4.14 6.17
CA LEU A 69 1.66 -2.73 6.52
C LEU A 69 2.16 -2.57 7.97
N PRO A 70 3.11 -1.65 8.24
CA PRO A 70 3.48 -1.32 9.60
C PRO A 70 2.28 -0.84 10.43
N ASP A 71 2.23 -1.24 11.70
CA ASP A 71 1.15 -0.89 12.65
C ASP A 71 0.97 0.61 12.91
N SER A 72 1.86 1.47 12.41
CA SER A 72 1.78 2.93 12.54
C SER A 72 1.10 3.61 11.36
N VAL A 73 0.89 2.91 10.24
CA VAL A 73 0.31 3.51 9.04
C VAL A 73 -1.09 4.05 9.33
N ARG A 74 -1.32 5.30 8.97
CA ARG A 74 -2.58 6.02 9.14
C ARG A 74 -3.31 6.27 7.83
N SER A 75 -2.57 6.46 6.74
CA SER A 75 -3.16 6.64 5.42
C SER A 75 -2.44 5.77 4.39
N ILE A 76 -3.22 5.07 3.56
CA ILE A 76 -2.71 4.38 2.38
C ILE A 76 -3.53 4.75 1.14
N LEU A 77 -2.84 5.16 0.08
CA LEU A 77 -3.42 5.69 -1.15
C LEU A 77 -2.81 5.00 -2.37
N PHE A 78 -3.64 4.41 -3.23
CA PHE A 78 -3.21 3.77 -4.49
C PHE A 78 -4.39 3.61 -5.47
N GLN A 79 -5.22 4.63 -5.58
CA GLN A 79 -6.42 4.60 -6.43
C GLN A 79 -6.05 4.49 -7.91
N GLY A 80 -6.74 3.63 -8.66
CA GLY A 80 -6.57 3.54 -10.12
C GLY A 80 -5.30 2.81 -10.58
N ARG A 81 -4.64 2.04 -9.70
CA ARG A 81 -3.37 1.36 -10.01
C ARG A 81 -3.54 -0.02 -10.65
N GLN A 82 -4.77 -0.52 -10.75
CA GLN A 82 -5.06 -1.89 -11.19
C GLN A 82 -4.26 -2.95 -10.42
N PHE A 83 -3.85 -2.66 -9.18
CA PHE A 83 -3.15 -3.62 -8.34
C PHE A 83 -4.10 -4.75 -7.96
N ALA A 84 -3.62 -5.97 -8.09
CA ALA A 84 -4.26 -7.13 -7.51
C ALA A 84 -3.86 -7.26 -6.03
N GLY A 85 -4.53 -8.14 -5.30
CA GLY A 85 -4.25 -8.37 -3.89
C GLY A 85 -5.48 -8.91 -3.18
N GLU A 86 -5.27 -9.62 -2.08
CA GLU A 86 -6.36 -10.00 -1.20
C GLU A 86 -6.35 -9.04 0.00
N VAL A 87 -7.49 -8.42 0.29
CA VAL A 87 -7.64 -7.55 1.45
C VAL A 87 -8.37 -8.29 2.55
N ASN A 88 -7.65 -8.57 3.63
CA ASN A 88 -8.23 -8.98 4.90
C ASN A 88 -8.28 -7.78 5.86
N CYS A 89 -9.47 -7.25 6.07
CA CYS A 89 -9.67 -6.09 6.96
C CYS A 89 -9.16 -6.32 8.39
N ASN A 90 -9.09 -7.58 8.86
CA ASN A 90 -8.58 -7.91 10.20
C ASN A 90 -7.07 -7.65 10.36
N ASN A 91 -6.32 -7.71 9.26
CA ASN A 91 -4.88 -7.52 9.22
C ASN A 91 -4.48 -6.07 8.97
N LEU A 92 -5.44 -5.20 8.63
CA LEU A 92 -5.16 -3.78 8.45
C LEU A 92 -4.69 -3.16 9.78
N PRO A 93 -3.71 -2.24 9.75
CA PRO A 93 -3.24 -1.54 10.94
C PRO A 93 -4.39 -0.93 11.73
N ARG A 94 -4.42 -1.13 13.04
CA ARG A 94 -5.48 -0.54 13.89
C ARG A 94 -5.38 0.99 14.01
N SER A 95 -4.23 1.56 13.63
CA SER A 95 -4.00 2.99 13.49
C SER A 95 -4.63 3.60 12.23
N LEU A 96 -5.01 2.77 11.25
CA LEU A 96 -5.45 3.23 9.93
C LEU A 96 -6.70 4.12 10.03
N ARG A 97 -6.62 5.28 9.41
CA ARG A 97 -7.67 6.31 9.34
C ARG A 97 -8.21 6.46 7.92
N GLU A 98 -7.37 6.22 6.93
CA GLU A 98 -7.71 6.39 5.53
C GLU A 98 -7.18 5.25 4.68
N LEU A 99 -8.06 4.67 3.87
CA LEU A 99 -7.71 3.73 2.82
C LEU A 99 -8.39 4.20 1.53
N SER A 100 -7.59 4.57 0.53
CA SER A 100 -8.05 4.89 -0.82
C SER A 100 -7.48 3.92 -1.84
N ALA A 101 -8.30 2.94 -2.21
CA ALA A 101 -7.96 1.80 -3.04
C ALA A 101 -8.99 1.53 -4.15
N GLY A 102 -9.78 2.54 -4.52
CA GLY A 102 -10.77 2.42 -5.60
C GLY A 102 -10.13 2.16 -6.97
N HIS A 103 -10.90 1.60 -7.90
CA HIS A 103 -10.45 1.30 -9.28
C HIS A 103 -9.17 0.42 -9.31
N ASN A 104 -9.19 -0.69 -8.59
CA ASN A 104 -8.09 -1.67 -8.56
C ASN A 104 -8.61 -3.07 -8.93
N GLN A 105 -7.77 -4.08 -8.80
CA GLN A 105 -8.11 -5.50 -9.00
C GLN A 105 -8.09 -6.26 -7.66
N LEU A 106 -8.39 -5.58 -6.55
CA LEU A 106 -8.38 -6.20 -5.23
C LEU A 106 -9.53 -7.19 -5.11
N THR A 107 -9.27 -8.26 -4.37
CA THR A 107 -10.26 -9.25 -3.94
C THR A 107 -10.25 -9.32 -2.41
N GLY A 108 -11.16 -10.09 -1.82
CA GLY A 108 -11.20 -10.30 -0.37
C GLY A 108 -12.58 -10.06 0.21
N THR A 109 -12.69 -10.11 1.53
CA THR A 109 -13.96 -9.87 2.21
C THR A 109 -13.93 -8.57 2.98
N PHE A 110 -14.70 -7.59 2.52
CA PHE A 110 -14.87 -6.31 3.18
C PHE A 110 -16.04 -6.38 4.17
N ARG A 111 -15.77 -6.90 5.38
CA ARG A 111 -16.73 -6.82 6.48
C ARG A 111 -16.50 -5.53 7.25
N ALA A 112 -17.53 -4.70 7.35
CA ALA A 112 -17.46 -3.46 8.14
C ALA A 112 -17.07 -3.71 9.61
N ALA A 113 -17.43 -4.88 10.17
CA ALA A 113 -17.05 -5.28 11.53
C ALA A 113 -15.55 -5.51 11.72
N ASP A 114 -14.82 -5.81 10.65
CA ASP A 114 -13.39 -6.15 10.69
C ASP A 114 -12.51 -4.91 10.46
N LEU A 115 -13.10 -3.82 9.96
CA LEU A 115 -12.39 -2.56 9.70
C LEU A 115 -11.73 -2.01 10.98
N PRO A 116 -10.58 -1.32 10.85
CA PRO A 116 -9.99 -0.56 11.95
C PRO A 116 -11.03 0.38 12.58
N SER A 117 -11.24 0.27 13.90
CA SER A 117 -12.21 1.11 14.63
C SER A 117 -12.00 2.61 14.45
N GLY A 118 -10.78 3.00 14.09
CA GLY A 118 -10.38 4.38 13.84
C GLY A 118 -10.62 4.89 12.43
N ILE A 119 -11.09 4.06 11.49
CA ILE A 119 -11.21 4.41 10.08
C ILE A 119 -12.20 5.58 9.90
N MET A 120 -11.78 6.59 9.13
CA MET A 120 -12.56 7.79 8.82
C MET A 120 -12.97 7.82 7.35
N SER A 121 -12.11 7.31 6.46
CA SER A 121 -12.36 7.19 5.04
C SER A 121 -11.96 5.81 4.56
N PHE A 122 -12.87 5.13 3.87
CA PHE A 122 -12.63 3.82 3.27
C PHE A 122 -13.23 3.81 1.86
N VAL A 123 -12.36 3.84 0.86
CA VAL A 123 -12.72 3.86 -0.56
C VAL A 123 -12.12 2.64 -1.22
N ALA A 124 -12.97 1.70 -1.63
CA ALA A 124 -12.57 0.47 -2.32
C ALA A 124 -13.55 0.09 -3.43
N HIS A 125 -14.28 1.07 -4.00
CA HIS A 125 -15.21 0.83 -5.11
C HIS A 125 -14.47 0.40 -6.37
N GLU A 126 -15.17 -0.27 -7.29
CA GLU A 126 -14.58 -0.73 -8.56
C GLU A 126 -13.32 -1.60 -8.35
N ASN A 127 -13.48 -2.61 -7.48
CA ASN A 127 -12.59 -3.76 -7.31
C ASN A 127 -13.34 -5.06 -7.70
N HIS A 128 -12.69 -6.22 -7.64
CA HIS A 128 -13.28 -7.51 -8.04
C HIS A 128 -14.20 -8.15 -6.99
#